data_AF-A0A7G9P3A7-F1
#
_entry.id   AF-A0A7G9P3A7-F1
#
_cell.length_a   1.000
_cell.length_b   1.000
_cell.length_c   1.000
_cell.angle_alpha   90.00
_cell.angle_beta   90.00
_cell.angle_gamma   90.00
#
_symmetry.space_group_name_H-M   'P 1'
#
loop_
_entity.id
_entity.type
_entity.pdbx_description
1 polymer ?
#
loop_
_entity_poly.entity_id
_entity_poly.type
_entity_poly.pdbx_seq_one_letter_code
_entity_poly.pdbx_strand_id
1 'polypeptide(L)' 'MAWIPDDLLAETIELWSESYGRLISEDEAVEILMNVKRMGELLVRLRREDVE' A
#
# COMPACT_ATOMS: atom_id res chain seq x y z
N MET A 1 -9.10 -11.34 -5.73
CA MET A 1 -8.08 -10.34 -6.07
C MET A 1 -8.69 -8.98 -5.85
N ALA A 2 -8.09 -8.12 -5.03
CA ALA A 2 -8.51 -6.73 -4.98
C ALA A 2 -8.22 -6.12 -6.35
N TRP A 3 -9.20 -5.49 -6.98
CA TRP A 3 -9.00 -4.75 -8.22
C TRP A 3 -8.12 -3.55 -7.87
N ILE A 4 -6.80 -3.70 -8.03
CA ILE A 4 -5.84 -2.61 -7.92
C ILE A 4 -5.76 -2.00 -9.32
N PRO A 5 -5.98 -0.69 -9.47
CA PRO A 5 -5.78 -0.01 -10.74
C PRO A 5 -4.35 -0.22 -11.26
N ASP A 6 -4.19 -0.53 -12.54
CA ASP A 6 -2.88 -0.84 -13.15
C ASP A 6 -1.90 0.35 -13.04
N ASP A 7 -2.42 1.59 -13.12
CA ASP A 7 -1.66 2.82 -12.93
C ASP A 7 -1.12 2.95 -11.50
N LEU A 8 -1.95 2.67 -10.49
CA LEU A 8 -1.51 2.65 -9.09
C LEU A 8 -0.44 1.58 -8.84
N LEU A 9 -0.57 0.41 -9.47
CA LEU A 9 0.43 -0.64 -9.35
C LEU A 9 1.77 -0.23 -10.00
N ALA A 10 1.70 0.34 -11.20
CA ALA A 10 2.87 0.83 -11.93
C ALA A 10 3.61 1.95 -11.17
N GLU A 11 2.89 2.95 -10.66
CA GLU A 11 3.47 4.03 -9.84
C GLU A 11 4.10 3.49 -8.56
N THR A 12 3.48 2.48 -7.94
CA THR A 12 4.04 1.82 -6.75
C THR A 12 5.36 1.12 -7.09
N ILE A 13 5.41 0.37 -8.20
CA ILE A 13 6.64 -0.29 -8.63
C ILE A 13 7.74 0.73 -8.90
N GLU A 14 7.45 1.81 -9.63
CA GLU A 14 8.43 2.84 -9.95
C GLU A 14 9.01 3.50 -8.69
N LEU A 15 8.13 4.03 -7.83
CA LEU A 15 8.52 4.75 -6.62
C LEU A 15 9.35 3.90 -5.67
N TRP A 16 8.90 2.67 -5.40
CA TRP A 16 9.56 1.81 -4.43
C TRP A 16 10.80 1.13 -5.00
N SER A 17 10.87 0.92 -6.32
CA SER A 17 12.11 0.46 -6.95
C SER A 17 13.22 1.49 -6.85
N GLU A 18 12.89 2.77 -7.07
CA GLU A 18 13.82 3.88 -6.85
C GLU A 18 14.25 3.94 -5.37
N SER A 19 13.28 3.91 -4.45
CA SER A 19 13.57 4.00 -3.01
C SER A 19 14.41 2.84 -2.48
N TYR A 20 14.24 1.63 -3.00
CA TYR A 20 15.00 0.45 -2.57
C TYR A 20 16.29 0.23 -3.36
N GLY A 21 16.52 0.99 -4.44
CA GLY A 21 17.68 0.82 -5.31
C GLY A 21 17.69 -0.52 -6.07
N ARG A 22 16.53 -1.18 -6.20
CA ARG A 22 16.35 -2.41 -6.97
C ARG A 22 14.94 -2.47 -7.55
N LEU A 23 14.77 -3.15 -8.67
CA LEU A 23 13.44 -3.44 -9.18
C LEU A 23 12.66 -4.30 -8.17
N ILE A 24 11.44 -3.88 -7.84
CA ILE A 24 10.49 -4.68 -7.06
C ILE A 24 9.48 -5.37 -8.00
N SER A 25 9.00 -6.54 -7.59
CA SER A 25 7.98 -7.26 -8.36
C SER A 25 6.57 -6.68 -8.17
N GLU A 26 5.63 -7.09 -9.04
CA GLU A 26 4.21 -6.79 -8.84
C GLU A 26 3.69 -7.31 -7.49
N ASP A 27 4.07 -8.53 -7.10
CA ASP A 27 3.66 -9.10 -5.81
C ASP A 27 4.15 -8.24 -4.62
N GLU A 28 5.39 -7.76 -4.68
CA GLU A 28 5.95 -6.85 -3.66
C GLU A 28 5.18 -5.53 -3.62
N ALA A 29 4.84 -4.96 -4.78
CA ALA A 29 4.05 -3.73 -4.86
C ALA A 29 2.62 -3.93 -4.31
N VAL A 30 1.98 -5.08 -4.59
CA VAL A 30 0.68 -5.44 -4.01
C VAL A 30 0.77 -5.56 -2.50
N GLU A 31 1.82 -6.19 -1.96
CA GLU A 31 2.02 -6.30 -0.51
C GLU A 31 2.18 -4.93 0.16
N ILE A 32 2.93 -4.03 -0.46
CA ILE A 32 3.10 -2.64 -0.01
C ILE A 32 1.75 -1.93 0.05
N LEU A 33 0.95 -1.97 -1.03
CA LEU A 33 -0.37 -1.35 -1.08
C LEU A 33 -1.31 -1.92 -0.01
N MET A 34 -1.27 -3.24 0.20
CA MET A 34 -2.06 -3.90 1.24
C MET A 34 -1.62 -3.50 2.65
N ASN A 35 -0.32 -3.30 2.90
CA ASN A 35 0.20 -2.78 4.16
C ASN A 35 -0.29 -1.36 4.42
N VAL A 36 -0.23 -0.48 3.42
CA VAL A 36 -0.72 0.91 3.53
C VAL A 36 -2.23 0.94 3.80
N LYS A 37 -3.02 0.12 3.10
CA LYS A 37 -4.46 -0.02 3.36
C LYS A 37 -4.74 -0.44 4.80
N ARG A 38 -4.07 -1.48 5.29
CA ARG A 38 -4.22 -1.97 6.67
C ARG A 38 -3.86 -0.90 7.69
N MET A 39 -2.79 -0.15 7.46
CA MET A 39 -2.40 0.97 8.32
C MET A 39 -3.50 2.04 8.37
N GLY A 40 -4.02 2.46 7.21
CA GLY A 40 -5.12 3.42 7.14
C GLY A 40 -6.38 2.95 7.88
N GLU A 41 -6.75 1.68 7.72
CA GLU A 41 -7.88 1.07 8.45
C GLU A 41 -7.67 1.09 9.96
N LEU A 42 -6.46 0.78 10.44
CA LEU A 42 -6.11 0.84 11.86
C LEU A 42 -6.22 2.26 12.41
N LEU A 43 -5.68 3.25 11.69
CA LEU A 43 -5.75 4.67 12.10
C LEU A 43 -7.21 5.17 12.20
N VAL A 44 -8.08 4.74 11.29
CA VAL A 44 -9.51 5.07 11.35
C VAL A 44 -10.19 4.40 12.54
N ARG A 45 -9.86 3.15 12.87
CA ARG A 45 -10.41 2.44 14.04
C ARG A 45 -10.01 3.12 15.34
N LEU A 46 -8.73 3.42 15.52
CA LEU A 46 -8.22 4.10 16.70
C LEU A 46 -8.93 5.45 16.93
N ARG A 47 -9.10 6.25 15.86
CA ARG A 47 -9.87 7.51 15.95
C ARG A 47 -11.31 7.30 16.42
N ARG A 48 -11.96 6.18 16.06
CA ARG A 48 -13.34 5.90 16.45
C ARG A 48 -13.45 5.40 17.89
N GLU A 49 -12.48 4.60 18.34
CA GLU A 49 -12.39 4.10 19.71
C GLU A 49 -12.07 5.21 20.72
N ASP A 50 -11.32 6.24 20.33
CA ASP A 50 -11.04 7.42 21.18
C ASP A 50 -12.26 8.34 21.41
N VAL A 51 -13.37 8.13 20.68
CA VAL A 51 -14.58 8.98 20.71
C VAL A 51 -15.75 8.29 21.45
N GLU A 52 -15.61 7.03 21.85
CA GLU A 52 -16.53 6.30 22.73
C GLU A 52 -16.06 6.32 24.20
#